data_AF-A0A645GM60-F1
#
_entry.id   AF-A0A645GM60-F1
#
_cell.length_a   1.000
_cell.length_b   1.000
_cell.length_c   1.000
_cell.angle_alpha   90.00
_cell.angle_beta   90.00
_cell.angle_gamma   90.00
#
_symmetry.space_group_name_H-M   'P 1'
#
loop_
_entity.id
_entity.type
_entity.pdbx_description
1 polymer ?
#
loop_
_entity_poly.entity_id
_entity_poly.type
_entity_poly.pdbx_seq_one_letter_code
_entity_poly.pdbx_strand_id
1 'polypeptide(L)'
;MFTSHLSIAAELVKAAKAGNNAAAASAEKLWYENADQIAAFLNDINPYWSAQEWQKVLYDHLAMTKNAAVYYLTRKYEDSIKEFDNIEQQALVMANMMTLGIVKQFSEYFM
;
A
#
# COMPACT_ATOMS: atom_id res chain seq x y z
N MET A 1 6.65 10.00 -6.93
CA MET A 1 5.85 8.76 -6.91
C MET A 1 5.87 8.09 -5.54
N PHE A 2 6.94 7.37 -5.14
CA PHE A 2 6.98 6.69 -3.83
C PHE A 2 6.96 7.62 -2.61
N THR A 3 7.68 8.76 -2.67
CA THR A 3 7.59 9.79 -1.62
C THR A 3 6.16 10.31 -1.47
N SER A 4 5.49 10.55 -2.61
CA SER A 4 4.10 10.99 -2.66
C SER A 4 3.16 9.98 -1.99
N HIS A 5 3.41 8.68 -2.15
CA HIS A 5 2.63 7.62 -1.51
C HIS A 5 2.54 7.80 0.02
N LEU A 6 3.68 8.05 0.66
CA LEU A 6 3.76 8.24 2.10
C LEU A 6 3.21 9.60 2.53
N SER A 7 3.49 10.65 1.75
CA SER A 7 2.98 12.00 2.04
C SER A 7 1.46 12.07 1.96
N ILE A 8 0.83 11.46 0.94
CA ILE A 8 -0.63 11.42 0.78
C ILE A 8 -1.28 10.63 1.92
N ALA A 9 -0.70 9.49 2.32
CA ALA A 9 -1.18 8.73 3.46
C ALA A 9 -1.17 9.57 4.76
N ALA A 10 -0.09 10.33 4.98
CA ALA A 10 0.01 11.24 6.13
C ALA A 10 -1.03 12.38 6.07
N GLU A 11 -1.29 12.94 4.89
CA GLU A 11 -2.33 13.95 4.67
C GLU A 11 -3.72 13.39 4.95
N LEU A 12 -4.02 12.17 4.49
CA LEU A 12 -5.26 11.45 4.77
C LEU A 12 -5.47 11.32 6.29
N VAL A 13 -4.47 10.80 7.01
CA VAL A 13 -4.56 10.62 8.48
C VAL A 13 -4.74 11.97 9.19
N LYS A 14 -4.03 13.01 8.75
CA LYS A 14 -4.15 14.37 9.29
C LYS A 14 -5.57 14.92 9.08
N ALA A 15 -6.14 14.75 7.89
CA ALA A 15 -7.50 15.18 7.58
C ALA A 15 -8.55 14.41 8.39
N ALA A 16 -8.40 13.09 8.50
CA ALA A 16 -9.27 12.23 9.31
C ALA A 16 -9.24 12.63 10.79
N LYS A 17 -8.05 12.87 11.36
CA LYS A 17 -7.88 13.34 12.74
C LYS A 17 -8.55 14.70 12.98
N ALA A 18 -8.60 15.57 11.97
CA ALA A 18 -9.27 16.86 12.03
C ALA A 18 -10.79 16.79 11.76
N GLY A 19 -11.35 15.61 11.49
CA GLY A 19 -12.77 15.44 11.11
C GLY A 19 -13.11 15.99 9.72
N ASN A 20 -12.11 16.27 8.88
CA ASN A 20 -12.32 16.80 7.54
C ASN A 20 -12.51 15.67 6.53
N ASN A 21 -13.74 15.15 6.47
CA ASN A 21 -14.09 14.00 5.62
C ASN A 21 -13.87 14.26 4.12
N ALA A 22 -14.08 15.50 3.65
CA ALA A 22 -13.88 15.85 2.25
C ALA A 22 -12.41 15.80 1.84
N ALA A 23 -11.52 16.34 2.69
CA ALA A 23 -10.07 16.27 2.46
C ALA A 23 -9.55 14.83 2.59
N ALA A 24 -10.06 14.05 3.56
CA ALA A 24 -9.69 12.65 3.72
C ALA A 24 -10.09 11.81 2.48
N ALA A 25 -11.31 11.98 1.96
CA ALA A 25 -11.76 11.27 0.76
C ALA A 25 -10.98 11.69 -0.50
N SER A 26 -10.60 12.97 -0.59
CA SER A 26 -9.78 13.47 -1.71
C SER A 26 -8.36 12.89 -1.67
N ALA A 27 -7.72 12.88 -0.49
CA ALA A 27 -6.42 12.26 -0.29
C ALA A 27 -6.46 10.75 -0.53
N GLU A 28 -7.52 10.07 -0.08
CA GLU A 28 -7.72 8.64 -0.36
C GLU A 28 -7.76 8.36 -1.87
N LYS A 29 -8.57 9.10 -2.63
CA LYS A 29 -8.61 8.94 -4.09
C LYS A 29 -7.23 9.10 -4.73
N LEU A 30 -6.49 10.16 -4.37
CA LEU A 30 -5.13 10.38 -4.86
C LEU A 30 -4.16 9.26 -4.46
N TRP A 31 -4.37 8.65 -3.31
CA TRP A 31 -3.53 7.55 -2.82
C TRP A 31 -3.71 6.28 -3.66
N TYR A 32 -4.95 5.95 -4.03
CA TYR A 32 -5.26 4.84 -4.94
C TYR A 32 -4.74 5.10 -6.36
N GLU A 33 -4.91 6.32 -6.89
CA GLU A 33 -4.32 6.72 -8.18
C GLU A 33 -2.78 6.61 -8.17
N ASN A 34 -2.15 6.93 -7.04
CA ASN A 34 -0.71 6.74 -6.88
C ASN A 34 -0.31 5.26 -6.79
N ALA A 35 -1.14 4.39 -6.20
CA ALA A 35 -0.92 2.95 -6.23
C ALA A 35 -0.98 2.38 -7.66
N ASP A 36 -1.87 2.90 -8.50
CA ASP A 36 -1.93 2.53 -9.93
C ASP A 36 -0.64 2.89 -10.66
N GLN A 37 -0.11 4.09 -10.39
CA GLN A 37 1.17 4.54 -10.95
C GLN A 37 2.33 3.65 -10.51
N ILE A 38 2.36 3.25 -9.23
CA ILE A 38 3.39 2.34 -8.70
C ILE A 38 3.27 0.97 -9.37
N ALA A 39 2.07 0.42 -9.49
CA ALA A 39 1.84 -0.89 -10.10
C ALA A 39 2.28 -0.91 -11.57
N ALA A 40 1.95 0.14 -12.33
CA ALA A 40 2.38 0.30 -13.71
C ALA A 40 3.90 0.42 -13.82
N PHE A 41 4.53 1.22 -12.95
CA PHE A 41 5.99 1.37 -12.93
C PHE A 41 6.70 0.05 -12.62
N LEU A 42 6.23 -0.73 -11.66
CA LEU A 42 6.82 -2.04 -11.33
C LEU A 42 6.73 -3.00 -12.52
N ASN A 43 5.61 -3.04 -13.22
CA ASN A 43 5.47 -3.85 -14.44
C ASN A 43 6.43 -3.44 -15.56
N ASP A 44 6.67 -2.14 -15.73
CA ASP A 44 7.57 -1.60 -16.78
C ASP A 44 9.03 -2.00 -16.55
N ILE A 45 9.49 -2.02 -15.29
CA ILE A 45 10.90 -2.29 -14.96
C ILE A 45 11.23 -3.77 -14.77
N ASN A 46 10.22 -4.65 -14.66
CA ASN A 46 10.42 -6.08 -14.47
C ASN A 46 9.34 -6.88 -15.23
N PRO A 47 9.73 -7.66 -16.26
CA PRO A 47 8.77 -8.39 -17.09
C PRO A 47 8.03 -9.52 -16.36
N TYR A 48 8.46 -9.87 -15.14
CA TYR A 48 7.83 -10.89 -14.30
C TYR A 48 6.89 -10.31 -13.25
N TRP A 49 6.73 -9.00 -13.19
CA TRP A 49 5.80 -8.31 -12.31
C TRP A 49 4.55 -7.88 -13.07
N SER A 50 3.38 -8.43 -12.72
CA SER A 50 2.10 -8.00 -13.32
C SER A 50 1.60 -6.71 -12.68
N ALA A 51 1.25 -5.71 -13.50
CA ALA A 51 0.61 -4.49 -13.02
C ALA A 51 -0.72 -4.80 -12.30
N GLN A 52 -1.48 -5.77 -12.80
CA GLN A 52 -2.76 -6.16 -12.19
C GLN A 52 -2.56 -6.78 -10.81
N GLU A 53 -1.56 -7.65 -10.65
CA GLU A 53 -1.27 -8.27 -9.35
C GLU A 53 -0.74 -7.24 -8.36
N TRP A 54 0.17 -6.36 -8.78
CA TRP A 54 0.67 -5.26 -7.95
C TRP A 54 -0.44 -4.29 -7.52
N GLN A 55 -1.33 -3.90 -8.44
CA GLN A 55 -2.48 -3.06 -8.12
C GLN A 55 -3.35 -3.70 -7.05
N LYS A 56 -3.69 -4.98 -7.23
CA LYS A 56 -4.51 -5.73 -6.27
C LYS A 56 -3.88 -5.70 -4.87
N VAL A 57 -2.61 -6.09 -4.75
CA VAL A 57 -1.96 -6.16 -3.45
C VAL A 57 -1.75 -4.79 -2.81
N LEU A 58 -1.49 -3.75 -3.61
CA LEU A 58 -1.42 -2.38 -3.13
C LEU A 58 -2.78 -1.91 -2.60
N TYR A 59 -3.88 -2.15 -3.33
CA TYR A 59 -5.22 -1.76 -2.90
C TYR A 59 -5.62 -2.46 -1.59
N ASP A 60 -5.32 -3.75 -1.46
CA ASP A 60 -5.55 -4.49 -0.21
C ASP A 60 -4.75 -3.84 0.95
N HIS A 61 -3.47 -3.51 0.71
CA HIS A 61 -2.62 -2.82 1.69
C HIS A 61 -3.16 -1.41 2.06
N LEU A 62 -3.61 -0.63 1.08
CA LEU A 62 -4.19 0.70 1.29
C LEU A 62 -5.45 0.63 2.17
N ALA A 63 -6.35 -0.31 1.87
CA ALA A 63 -7.58 -0.50 2.63
C ALA A 63 -7.28 -0.88 4.08
N MET A 64 -6.39 -1.86 4.32
CA MET A 64 -6.00 -2.28 5.67
C MET A 64 -5.34 -1.14 6.45
N THR A 65 -4.42 -0.41 5.82
CA THR A 65 -3.72 0.72 6.46
C THR A 65 -4.68 1.84 6.84
N LYS A 66 -5.66 2.14 5.97
CA LYS A 66 -6.73 3.10 6.29
C LYS A 66 -7.56 2.61 7.48
N ASN A 67 -7.97 1.34 7.49
CA ASN A 67 -8.75 0.76 8.58
C ASN A 67 -8.01 0.85 9.92
N ALA A 68 -6.73 0.47 9.94
CA ALA A 68 -5.88 0.58 11.13
C ALA A 68 -5.85 2.03 11.64
N ALA A 69 -5.65 3.02 10.76
CA ALA A 69 -5.68 4.42 11.14
C ALA A 69 -7.05 4.87 11.69
N VAL A 70 -8.16 4.46 11.07
CA VAL A 70 -9.52 4.77 11.54
C VAL A 70 -9.80 4.14 12.91
N TYR A 71 -9.44 2.87 13.10
CA TYR A 71 -9.58 2.20 14.39
C TYR A 71 -8.78 2.90 15.47
N TYR A 72 -7.53 3.28 15.18
CA TYR A 72 -6.70 4.03 16.12
C TYR A 72 -7.33 5.39 16.49
N LEU A 73 -7.75 6.19 15.49
CA LEU A 73 -8.35 7.51 15.71
C LEU A 73 -9.68 7.44 16.47
N THR A 74 -10.41 6.33 16.34
CA THR A 74 -11.68 6.06 17.04
C THR A 74 -11.51 5.30 18.35
N ARG A 75 -10.26 5.13 18.83
CA ARG A 75 -9.89 4.45 20.09
C ARG A 75 -10.22 2.95 20.13
N LYS A 76 -10.43 2.32 18.98
CA LYS A 76 -10.59 0.86 18.83
C LYS A 76 -9.23 0.18 18.71
N TYR A 77 -8.43 0.27 19.78
CA TYR A 77 -7.02 -0.13 19.72
C TYR A 77 -6.83 -1.63 19.45
N GLU A 78 -7.66 -2.49 20.03
CA GLU A 78 -7.59 -3.94 19.76
C GLU A 78 -7.83 -4.27 18.29
N ASP A 79 -8.80 -3.60 17.65
CA ASP A 79 -9.07 -3.78 16.23
C ASP A 79 -7.92 -3.22 15.38
N SER A 80 -7.34 -2.09 15.78
CA SER A 80 -6.15 -1.52 15.12
C SER A 80 -4.94 -2.45 15.20
N ILE A 81 -4.73 -3.15 16.31
CA ILE A 81 -3.62 -4.10 16.48
C ILE A 81 -3.85 -5.32 15.58
N LYS A 82 -5.06 -5.89 15.60
CA LYS A 82 -5.41 -7.03 14.71
C LYS A 82 -5.26 -6.67 13.24
N GLU A 83 -5.68 -5.47 12.84
CA GLU A 83 -5.51 -5.00 11.47
C GLU A 83 -4.02 -4.81 11.12
N PHE A 84 -3.21 -4.35 12.07
CA PHE A 84 -1.76 -4.23 11.91
C PHE A 84 -1.09 -5.59 11.70
N ASP A 85 -1.48 -6.63 12.44
CA ASP A 85 -1.00 -8.00 12.22
C ASP A 85 -1.30 -8.47 10.77
N ASN A 86 -2.48 -8.13 10.24
CA ASN A 86 -2.83 -8.43 8.84
C ASN A 86 -1.97 -7.64 7.84
N ILE A 87 -1.65 -6.37 8.14
CA ILE A 87 -0.76 -5.54 7.32
C ILE A 87 0.64 -6.16 7.25
N GLU A 88 1.17 -6.67 8.37
CA GLU A 88 2.48 -7.34 8.38
C GLU A 88 2.47 -8.60 7.49
N GLN A 89 1.42 -9.44 7.60
CA GLN A 89 1.28 -10.62 6.74
C GLN A 89 1.19 -10.24 5.26
N GLN A 90 0.45 -9.18 4.95
CA GLN A 90 0.36 -8.66 3.60
C GLN A 90 1.75 -8.21 3.12
N ALA A 91 2.50 -7.47 3.93
CA ALA A 91 3.82 -6.97 3.56
C ALA A 91 4.79 -8.11 3.19
N LEU A 92 4.66 -9.27 3.86
CA LEU A 92 5.41 -10.49 3.50
C LEU A 92 4.99 -11.05 2.12
N VAL A 93 3.71 -10.98 1.76
CA VAL A 93 3.24 -11.34 0.41
C VAL A 93 3.87 -10.43 -0.63
N MET A 94 3.85 -9.10 -0.42
CA MET A 94 4.49 -8.13 -1.32
C MET A 94 6.01 -8.35 -1.41
N ALA A 95 6.67 -8.67 -0.29
CA ALA A 95 8.10 -8.98 -0.26
C ALA A 95 8.42 -10.24 -1.07
N ASN A 96 7.59 -11.28 -1.00
CA ASN A 96 7.76 -12.49 -1.80
C ASN A 96 7.55 -12.20 -3.30
N MET A 97 6.52 -11.45 -3.68
CA MET A 97 6.29 -11.02 -5.07
C MET A 97 7.48 -10.22 -5.62
N MET A 98 8.00 -9.29 -4.82
CA MET A 98 9.19 -8.51 -5.14
C MET A 98 10.40 -9.45 -5.36
N THR A 99 10.66 -10.33 -4.42
CA THR A 99 11.82 -11.25 -4.47
C THR A 99 11.76 -12.17 -5.69
N LEU A 100 10.61 -12.78 -5.97
CA LEU A 100 10.43 -13.67 -7.12
C LEU A 100 10.69 -12.97 -8.46
N GLY A 101 10.22 -11.73 -8.61
CA GLY A 101 10.50 -10.96 -9.83
C GLY A 101 11.97 -10.59 -9.98
N ILE A 102 12.65 -10.21 -8.89
CA ILE A 102 14.10 -9.90 -8.91
C ILE A 102 14.90 -11.15 -9.29
N VAL A 103 14.62 -12.30 -8.65
CA VAL A 103 15.32 -13.57 -8.92
C VAL A 103 15.14 -13.99 -10.38
N LYS A 104 13.93 -13.83 -10.94
CA LYS A 104 13.67 -14.14 -12.35
C LYS A 104 14.32 -13.16 -13.32
N GLN A 105 14.37 -11.87 -12.98
CA GLN A 105 14.98 -10.84 -13.82
C GLN A 105 16.50 -10.99 -13.90
N PHE A 106 17.13 -11.39 -12.80
CA PHE A 106 18.59 -11.47 -12.64
C PHE A 106 19.06 -12.90 -12.39
N SER A 107 18.50 -13.86 -13.12
CA SER A 107 18.69 -15.28 -12.84
C SER A 107 20.15 -15.73 -12.83
N GLU A 108 21.03 -15.07 -13.58
CA GLU A 108 22.48 -15.35 -13.60
C GLU A 108 23.19 -15.18 -12.24
N TYR A 109 22.61 -14.46 -11.29
CA TYR A 109 23.18 -14.24 -9.95
C TYR A 109 22.61 -15.18 -8.88
N PHE A 110 21.59 -15.97 -9.21
CA PHE A 110 20.86 -16.82 -8.26
C PHE A 110 20.83 -18.31 -8.65
N MET A 111 21.36 -18.65 -9.84
CA MET A 111 21.64 -20.01 -10.29
C MET A 111 23.11 -20.36 -10.03
#